data_AF-A0A7C4ZRK6-F1
#
_entry.id   AF-A0A7C4ZRK6-F1
#
_cell.length_a   1.000
_cell.length_b   1.000
_cell.length_c   1.000
_cell.angle_alpha   90.00
_cell.angle_beta   90.00
_cell.angle_gamma   90.00
#
_symmetry.space_group_name_H-M   'P 1'
#
loop_
_entity.id
_entity.type
_entity.pdbx_description
1 polymer ?
#
loop_
_entity_poly.entity_id
_entity_poly.type
_entity_poly.pdbx_seq_one_letter_code
_entity_poly.pdbx_strand_id
1 'polypeptide(L)'
;MEKPVKLELVEELKRDWRNLWMERIDDKFRAEAIAKRDYEHLFVERGTVIFATRKFKMLNFREILQLHGLVDVDRFVPPSPVVGGWGKFIRTFIASQPSPKRAKRTQMYVCEEKKKQQLKKGGRGWLHMI
;
A
#
# COMPACT_ATOMS: atom_id res chain seq x y z
N MET A 1 -9.28 -17.26 22.89
CA MET A 1 -8.76 -17.17 21.50
C MET A 1 -7.28 -16.87 21.62
N GLU A 2 -6.43 -17.88 21.42
CA GLU A 2 -4.98 -17.68 21.43
C GLU A 2 -4.60 -16.92 20.15
N LYS A 3 -4.17 -15.67 20.27
CA LYS A 3 -3.53 -14.99 19.15
C LYS A 3 -2.21 -15.72 18.89
N PRO A 4 -1.86 -16.03 17.62
CA PRO A 4 -0.55 -16.59 17.35
C PRO A 4 0.50 -15.57 17.81
N VAL A 5 1.45 -16.03 18.65
CA VAL A 5 2.56 -15.25 19.25
C VAL A 5 3.22 -14.26 18.28
N LYS A 6 3.25 -14.60 16.99
CA LYS A 6 3.79 -13.77 15.90
C LYS A 6 3.02 -12.45 15.68
N LEU A 7 1.71 -12.42 15.89
CA LEU A 7 0.91 -11.20 15.70
C LEU A 7 1.13 -10.20 16.82
N GLU A 8 1.26 -10.68 18.06
CA GLU A 8 1.51 -9.83 19.23
C GLU A 8 2.87 -9.13 19.10
N LEU A 9 3.91 -9.89 18.73
CA LEU A 9 5.23 -9.31 18.43
C LEU A 9 5.18 -8.23 17.34
N VAL A 10 4.40 -8.44 16.28
CA VAL A 10 4.25 -7.45 15.19
C VAL A 10 3.50 -6.21 15.67
N GLU A 11 2.48 -6.38 16.51
CA GLU A 11 1.73 -5.26 17.12
C GLU A 11 2.64 -4.43 18.02
N GLU A 12 3.50 -5.08 18.82
CA GLU A 12 4.50 -4.42 19.67
C GLU A 12 5.57 -3.69 18.86
N LEU A 13 6.13 -4.35 17.84
CA LEU A 13 7.07 -3.73 16.91
C LEU A 13 6.48 -2.49 16.23
N LYS A 14 5.20 -2.54 15.83
CA LYS A 14 4.51 -1.39 15.24
C LYS A 14 4.29 -0.26 16.23
N ARG A 15 3.98 -0.59 17.49
CA ARG A 15 3.84 0.38 18.57
C ARG A 15 5.16 1.08 18.83
N ASP A 16 6.23 0.32 19.00
CA ASP A 16 7.58 0.84 19.24
C ASP A 16 8.06 1.66 18.05
N TRP A 17 7.81 1.20 16.83
CA TRP A 17 8.13 1.93 15.60
C TRP A 17 7.42 3.29 15.56
N ARG A 18 6.12 3.33 15.87
CA ARG A 18 5.38 4.59 15.92
C ARG A 18 5.95 5.52 17.01
N ASN A 19 6.22 4.99 18.19
CA ASN A 19 6.75 5.76 19.31
C ASN A 19 8.14 6.34 19.00
N LEU A 20 9.04 5.54 18.40
CA LEU A 20 10.36 5.99 17.94
C LEU A 20 10.24 7.25 17.07
N TRP A 21 9.38 7.21 16.05
CA TRP A 21 9.24 8.34 15.13
C TRP A 21 8.54 9.56 15.73
N MET A 22 7.61 9.36 16.67
CA MET A 22 6.89 10.46 17.34
C MET A 22 7.73 11.14 18.43
N GLU A 23 8.51 10.37 19.18
CA GLU A 23 9.25 10.86 20.36
C GLU A 23 10.71 11.23 20.07
N ARG A 24 11.19 11.02 18.83
CA ARG A 24 12.57 11.31 18.43
C ARG A 24 12.98 12.75 18.74
N ILE A 25 14.27 12.93 18.96
CA ILE A 25 14.89 14.24 19.15
C ILE A 25 15.49 14.66 17.81
N ASP A 26 15.03 15.78 17.27
CA ASP A 26 15.60 16.35 16.05
C ASP A 26 16.74 17.33 16.42
N ASP A 27 17.98 16.95 16.16
CA ASP A 27 19.15 17.81 16.25
C ASP A 27 19.23 18.70 15.00
N LYS A 28 18.86 19.97 15.17
CA LYS A 28 18.85 20.96 14.08
C LYS A 28 20.23 21.33 13.56
N PHE A 29 21.27 21.25 14.40
CA PHE A 29 22.63 21.65 14.01
C PHE A 29 23.28 20.59 13.15
N ARG A 30 23.10 19.33 13.53
CA ARG A 30 23.64 18.18 12.78
C ARG A 30 22.70 17.67 11.69
N ALA A 31 21.45 18.12 11.69
CA ALA A 31 20.37 17.61 10.85
C ALA A 31 20.25 16.07 10.99
N GLU A 32 20.29 15.63 12.25
CA GLU A 32 20.18 14.24 12.68
C GLU A 32 18.91 14.09 13.53
N ALA A 33 18.25 12.95 13.43
CA ALA A 33 17.17 12.57 14.33
C ALA A 33 17.64 11.40 15.19
N ILE A 34 17.44 11.52 16.49
CA ILE A 34 18.05 10.67 17.52
C ILE A 34 16.96 9.98 18.33
N ALA A 35 17.16 8.70 18.64
CA ALA A 35 16.29 7.96 19.52
C ALA A 35 16.31 8.53 20.95
N LYS A 36 15.12 8.88 21.47
CA LYS A 36 14.97 9.45 22.82
C LYS A 36 15.07 8.40 23.93
N ARG A 37 14.69 7.16 23.64
CA ARG A 37 14.61 6.02 24.54
C ARG A 37 15.20 4.78 23.88
N ASP A 38 15.40 3.74 24.68
CA ASP A 38 15.76 2.41 24.22
C ASP A 38 14.52 1.70 23.66
N TYR A 39 14.68 1.07 22.49
CA TYR A 39 13.67 0.26 21.82
C TYR A 39 14.28 -1.10 21.49
N GLU A 40 14.23 -2.01 22.45
CA GLU A 40 14.83 -3.35 22.37
C GLU A 40 14.34 -4.13 21.15
N HIS A 41 13.03 -4.12 20.89
CA HIS A 41 12.41 -4.82 19.76
C HIS A 41 12.89 -4.29 18.40
N LEU A 42 13.30 -3.01 18.34
CA LEU A 42 13.81 -2.39 17.11
C LEU A 42 15.34 -2.45 17.00
N PHE A 43 16.03 -2.99 18.01
CA PHE A 43 17.49 -2.97 18.12
C PHE A 43 18.07 -1.54 18.11
N VAL A 44 17.37 -0.60 18.76
CA VAL A 44 17.77 0.82 18.81
C VAL A 44 17.99 1.22 20.26
N GLU A 45 19.20 1.66 20.58
CA GLU A 45 19.54 2.23 21.89
C GLU A 45 19.27 3.74 21.91
N ARG A 46 19.06 4.29 23.11
CA ARG A 46 18.94 5.72 23.34
C ARG A 46 20.18 6.44 22.83
N GLY A 47 19.99 7.51 22.07
CA GLY A 47 21.09 8.25 21.46
C GLY A 47 21.48 7.72 20.07
N THR A 48 20.93 6.59 19.62
CA THR A 48 21.15 6.11 18.25
C THR A 48 20.55 7.08 17.24
N VAL A 49 21.34 7.44 16.23
CA VAL A 49 20.86 8.24 15.09
C VAL A 49 19.96 7.34 14.24
N ILE A 50 18.69 7.72 14.10
CA ILE A 50 17.67 6.97 13.34
C ILE A 50 17.40 7.56 11.96
N PHE A 51 17.81 8.82 11.75
CA PHE A 51 17.79 9.50 10.46
C PHE A 51 18.89 10.56 10.43
N ALA A 52 19.59 10.70 9.31
CA ALA A 52 20.48 11.82 9.07
C ALA A 52 20.45 12.19 7.59
N THR A 53 20.70 13.47 7.30
CA THR A 53 20.69 13.99 5.93
C THR A 53 21.88 13.51 5.09
N ARG A 54 23.01 13.14 5.71
CA ARG A 54 24.25 12.79 5.00
C ARG A 54 24.71 11.37 5.35
N LYS A 55 24.99 10.57 4.31
CA LYS A 55 25.63 9.24 4.38
C LYS A 55 25.06 8.35 5.50
N PHE A 56 23.74 8.22 5.55
CA PHE A 56 23.07 7.41 6.57
C PHE A 56 22.09 6.43 5.93
N LYS A 57 22.16 5.16 6.37
CA LYS A 57 21.19 4.14 6.00
C LYS A 57 20.00 4.26 6.95
N MET A 58 18.86 4.72 6.43
CA MET A 58 17.62 4.78 7.20
C MET A 58 17.26 3.43 7.80
N LEU A 59 16.74 3.45 9.04
CA LEU A 59 16.11 2.28 9.62
C LEU A 59 14.98 1.80 8.70
N ASN A 60 14.99 0.51 8.37
CA ASN A 60 14.00 -0.11 7.51
C ASN A 60 13.18 -1.12 8.31
N PHE A 61 11.91 -0.83 8.54
CA PHE A 61 11.01 -1.70 9.30
C PHE A 61 10.93 -3.11 8.69
N ARG A 62 11.04 -3.25 7.36
CA ARG A 62 11.04 -4.55 6.69
C ARG A 62 12.25 -5.40 7.11
N GLU A 63 13.43 -4.80 7.19
CA GLU A 63 14.67 -5.49 7.60
C GLU A 63 14.57 -5.93 9.07
N ILE A 64 14.00 -5.10 9.94
CA ILE A 64 13.79 -5.44 11.36
C ILE A 64 12.86 -6.65 11.50
N LEU A 65 11.76 -6.69 10.75
CA LEU A 65 10.84 -7.84 10.76
C LEU A 65 11.54 -9.13 10.27
N GLN A 66 12.47 -9.02 9.30
CA GLN A 66 13.26 -10.16 8.83
C GLN A 66 14.26 -10.65 9.90
N LEU A 67 14.87 -9.74 10.66
CA LEU A 67 15.78 -10.11 11.76
C LEU A 67 15.06 -10.90 12.87
N HIS A 68 13.78 -10.62 13.10
CA HIS A 68 12.91 -11.41 14.00
C HIS A 68 12.44 -12.75 13.39
N GLY A 69 12.87 -13.10 12.17
CA GLY A 69 12.54 -14.37 11.52
C GLY A 69 11.11 -14.46 10.97
N LEU A 70 10.44 -13.32 10.74
CA LEU A 70 9.10 -13.32 10.16
C LEU A 70 9.18 -13.60 8.65
N VAL A 71 8.58 -14.72 8.22
CA VAL A 71 8.60 -15.14 6.80
C VAL A 71 7.64 -14.31 5.94
N ASP A 72 6.49 -13.91 6.48
CA ASP A 72 5.42 -13.20 5.74
C ASP A 72 5.48 -11.67 5.89
N VAL A 73 6.68 -11.07 5.78
CA VAL A 73 6.88 -9.62 6.02
C VAL A 73 5.99 -8.75 5.13
N ASP A 74 5.79 -9.17 3.88
CA ASP A 74 5.04 -8.42 2.88
C ASP A 74 3.54 -8.32 3.22
N ARG A 75 3.03 -9.16 4.11
CA ARG A 75 1.65 -9.04 4.62
C ARG A 75 1.50 -7.91 5.63
N PHE A 76 2.56 -7.55 6.35
CA PHE A 76 2.50 -6.61 7.46
C PHE A 76 2.90 -5.19 7.08
N VAL A 77 3.68 -5.04 6.01
CA VAL A 77 4.15 -3.75 5.49
C VAL A 77 3.32 -3.36 4.27
N PRO A 78 2.69 -2.18 4.25
CA PRO A 78 1.96 -1.73 3.07
C PRO A 78 2.91 -1.51 1.88
N PRO A 79 2.48 -1.81 0.64
CA PRO A 79 3.30 -1.58 -0.54
C PRO A 79 3.55 -0.09 -0.74
N SER A 80 4.64 0.23 -1.43
CA SER A 80 5.10 1.61 -1.67
C SER A 80 3.96 2.52 -2.16
N PRO A 81 3.84 3.76 -1.64
CA PRO A 81 2.80 4.70 -2.03
C PRO A 81 2.87 5.10 -3.51
N VAL A 82 4.05 5.01 -4.14
CA VAL A 82 4.23 5.22 -5.60
C VAL A 82 3.41 4.19 -6.40
N VAL A 83 3.22 3.00 -5.85
CA VAL A 83 2.41 1.90 -6.42
C VAL A 83 0.92 2.07 -6.07
N GLY A 84 0.56 3.07 -5.25
CA GLY A 84 -0.82 3.42 -4.86
C GLY A 84 -1.45 2.50 -3.81
N GLY A 85 -0.64 1.83 -3.00
CA GLY A 85 -1.08 1.00 -1.89
C GLY A 85 -1.79 -0.30 -2.31
N TRP A 86 -2.30 -1.03 -1.32
CA TRP A 86 -3.02 -2.30 -1.54
C TRP A 86 -4.25 -2.15 -2.44
N GLY A 87 -4.99 -1.04 -2.32
CA GLY A 87 -6.19 -0.81 -3.12
C GLY A 87 -5.91 -0.66 -4.62
N LYS A 88 -4.86 0.07 -5.01
CA LYS A 88 -4.45 0.17 -6.41
C LYS A 88 -3.90 -1.17 -6.89
N PHE A 89 -3.07 -1.84 -6.10
CA PHE A 89 -2.54 -3.17 -6.41
C PHE A 89 -3.65 -4.19 -6.71
N ILE A 90 -4.66 -4.29 -5.83
CA ILE A 90 -5.80 -5.20 -6.04
C ILE A 90 -6.52 -4.87 -7.35
N ARG A 91 -6.78 -3.58 -7.62
CA ARG A 91 -7.45 -3.18 -8.87
C ARG A 91 -6.63 -3.50 -10.11
N THR A 92 -5.32 -3.25 -10.09
CA THR A 92 -4.45 -3.35 -11.27
C THR A 92 -3.94 -4.76 -11.54
N PHE A 93 -3.70 -5.58 -10.52
CA PHE A 93 -3.08 -6.90 -10.68
C PHE A 93 -4.03 -8.08 -10.42
N ILE A 94 -5.07 -7.89 -9.60
CA ILE A 94 -6.00 -8.96 -9.22
C ILE A 94 -7.34 -8.79 -9.96
N ALA A 95 -8.01 -7.65 -9.83
CA ALA A 95 -9.35 -7.42 -10.37
C ALA A 95 -9.38 -7.18 -11.89
N SER A 96 -8.25 -6.76 -12.47
CA SER A 96 -8.06 -6.59 -13.92
C SER A 96 -7.90 -7.92 -14.66
N GLN A 97 -7.63 -9.02 -13.94
CA GLN A 97 -7.51 -10.35 -14.51
C GLN A 97 -8.84 -10.74 -15.15
N PRO A 98 -8.87 -11.11 -16.45
CA PRO A 98 -10.09 -11.51 -17.11
C PRO A 98 -10.59 -12.83 -16.51
N SER A 99 -11.58 -12.74 -15.62
CA SER A 99 -12.25 -13.95 -15.15
C SER A 99 -12.98 -14.62 -16.33
N PRO A 100 -12.88 -15.95 -16.50
CA PRO A 100 -13.50 -16.65 -17.62
C PRO A 100 -15.03 -16.49 -17.66
N LYS A 101 -15.66 -16.22 -16.51
CA LYS A 101 -17.09 -15.91 -16.40
C LYS A 101 -17.46 -14.53 -16.97
N ARG A 102 -16.59 -13.52 -16.84
CA ARG A 102 -16.84 -12.16 -17.35
C ARG A 102 -16.64 -12.08 -18.86
N ALA A 103 -15.60 -12.75 -19.40
CA ALA A 103 -15.36 -12.84 -20.84
C ALA A 103 -16.53 -13.50 -21.60
N LYS A 104 -17.09 -14.59 -21.05
CA LYS A 104 -18.29 -15.23 -21.60
C LYS A 104 -19.49 -14.29 -21.62
N ARG A 105 -19.67 -13.48 -20.57
CA ARG A 105 -20.79 -12.53 -20.50
C ARG A 105 -20.65 -11.39 -21.52
N THR A 106 -19.42 -10.91 -21.79
CA THR A 106 -19.18 -9.87 -22.81
C THR A 106 -19.40 -10.39 -24.23
N GLN A 107 -19.05 -11.66 -24.50
CA GLN A 107 -19.39 -12.32 -25.77
C GLN A 107 -20.91 -12.45 -25.99
N MET A 108 -21.69 -12.65 -24.93
CA MET A 108 -23.17 -12.67 -25.03
C MET A 108 -23.78 -11.30 -25.36
N TYR A 109 -23.05 -10.20 -25.16
CA TYR A 109 -23.47 -8.83 -25.49
C TYR A 109 -22.74 -8.26 -26.72
N VAL A 110 -22.26 -9.12 -27.64
CA VAL A 110 -22.01 -8.65 -29.01
C VAL A 110 -23.38 -8.38 -29.64
N CYS A 111 -23.98 -7.26 -29.25
CA CYS A 111 -25.17 -6.73 -29.90
C CYS A 111 -24.84 -6.56 -31.37
N GLU A 112 -25.73 -7.08 -32.22
CA GLU A 112 -25.72 -6.85 -33.66
C GLU A 112 -25.45 -5.37 -33.98
N GLU A 113 -24.79 -5.12 -35.13
CA GLU A 113 -24.44 -3.78 -35.58
C GLU A 113 -25.66 -2.86 -35.50
N LYS A 114 -25.65 -1.93 -34.53
CA LYS A 114 -26.76 -0.99 -34.34
C LYS A 114 -26.86 -0.10 -35.57
N LYS A 115 -27.93 -0.27 -36.36
CA LYS A 115 -28.22 0.62 -37.51
C LYS A 115 -28.27 2.06 -37.03
N LYS A 116 -27.47 2.94 -37.65
CA LYS A 116 -27.41 4.38 -37.33
C LYS A 116 -28.77 5.00 -37.64
N GLN A 117 -29.49 5.47 -36.61
CA GLN A 117 -30.74 6.21 -36.79
C GLN A 117 -30.45 7.57 -37.42
N GLN A 118 -31.25 7.97 -38.41
CA GLN A 118 -31.13 9.29 -39.02
C GLN A 118 -31.65 10.37 -38.07
N LEU A 119 -30.95 11.50 -38.02
CA LEU A 119 -31.34 12.68 -37.24
C LEU A 119 -32.52 13.39 -37.93
N LYS A 120 -33.39 14.01 -37.13
CA LYS A 120 -34.43 14.90 -37.66
C LYS A 120 -33.81 16.11 -38.36
N LYS A 121 -34.48 16.64 -39.39
CA LYS A 121 -34.05 17.85 -40.10
C LYS A 121 -34.02 19.02 -39.11
N GLY A 122 -32.82 19.56 -38.86
CA GLY A 122 -32.55 20.53 -37.78
C GLY A 122 -31.71 20.00 -36.62
N GLY A 123 -31.26 18.74 -36.67
CA GLY A 123 -30.22 18.17 -35.79
C GLY A 123 -30.66 17.86 -34.36
N ARG A 124 -31.90 18.20 -33.98
CA ARG A 124 -32.44 17.90 -32.65
C ARG A 124 -33.38 16.70 -32.71
N GLY A 125 -32.91 15.58 -32.17
CA GLY A 125 -33.67 14.35 -31.98
C GLY A 125 -33.53 13.32 -33.11
N TRP A 126 -33.90 12.09 -32.78
CA TRP A 126 -33.88 10.94 -33.70
C TRP A 126 -35.23 10.78 -34.38
N LEU A 127 -35.23 10.32 -35.64
CA LEU A 127 -36.47 9.86 -36.27
C LEU A 127 -36.88 8.54 -35.63
N HIS A 128 -38.10 8.48 -35.09
CA HIS A 128 -38.68 7.21 -34.70
C HIS A 128 -38.99 6.42 -35.97
N MET A 129 -38.31 5.29 -36.15
CA MET A 129 -38.72 4.29 -37.13
C MET A 129 -39.84 3.48 -36.46
N ILE A 130 -41.04 3.50 -37.04
CA ILE A 130 -42.12 2.55 -36.73
C ILE A 130 -41.82 1.26 -37.49
#